data_AF-A0A9Q0U4A6-F1
#
_entry.id   AF-A0A9Q0U4A6-F1
#
_cell.length_a   1.000
_cell.length_b   1.000
_cell.length_c   1.000
_cell.angle_alpha   90.00
_cell.angle_beta   90.00
_cell.angle_gamma   90.00
#
_symmetry.space_group_name_H-M   'P 1'
#
loop_
_entity.id
_entity.type
_entity.pdbx_description
1 polymer ?
#
loop_
_entity_poly.entity_id
_entity_poly.type
_entity_poly.pdbx_seq_one_letter_code
_entity_poly.pdbx_strand_id
1 'polypeptide(L)'
;MEKDQIGMKTATSSEYQDFLPIMADKLGVETFVSELCGGFRLLADPEKGLITSESLRRNSALLGMEGMSKEDAEAMVREGDRDGDGVPQRNRILHSDGETEPRDDAGCRNLAPEST
;
A
#
# COMPACT_ATOMS: atom_id res chain seq x y z
N MET A 1 44.72 -24.76 -14.14
CA MET A 1 43.41 -25.44 -14.27
C MET A 1 42.87 -25.53 -12.85
N GLU A 2 42.48 -24.39 -12.28
CA GLU A 2 41.12 -23.83 -12.32
C GLU A 2 40.10 -24.79 -11.71
N LYS A 3 39.47 -24.33 -10.61
CA LYS A 3 38.02 -24.36 -10.41
C LYS A 3 37.72 -23.53 -9.16
N ASP A 4 37.53 -22.24 -9.39
CA ASP A 4 36.90 -21.33 -8.44
C ASP A 4 35.44 -21.76 -8.28
N GLN A 5 35.06 -22.15 -7.07
CA GLN A 5 33.66 -22.31 -6.71
C GLN A 5 33.13 -20.95 -6.27
N ILE A 6 32.43 -20.34 -7.22
CA ILE A 6 31.69 -19.09 -7.17
C ILE A 6 30.70 -19.16 -6.00
N GLY A 7 30.72 -18.10 -5.20
CA GLY A 7 29.88 -17.94 -4.02
C GLY A 7 28.40 -17.97 -4.35
N MET A 8 27.68 -18.81 -3.61
CA MET A 8 26.28 -18.57 -3.32
C MET A 8 26.24 -17.83 -1.98
N LYS A 9 26.34 -16.50 -2.02
CA LYS A 9 25.98 -15.67 -0.87
C LYS A 9 24.47 -15.80 -0.75
N THR A 10 24.01 -16.74 0.07
CA THR A 10 22.61 -16.90 0.43
C THR A 10 22.14 -15.57 1.00
N ALA A 11 21.37 -14.84 0.20
CA ALA A 11 20.60 -13.71 0.70
C ALA A 11 19.72 -14.28 1.80
N THR A 12 19.93 -13.81 3.02
CA THR A 12 19.11 -14.15 4.17
C THR A 12 17.70 -13.69 3.86
N SER A 13 16.85 -14.62 3.41
CA SER A 13 15.40 -14.43 3.38
C SER A 13 14.98 -14.20 4.82
N SER A 14 14.84 -12.94 5.22
CA SER A 14 14.18 -12.59 6.47
C SER A 14 12.71 -12.92 6.28
N GLU A 15 12.35 -14.17 6.57
CA GLU A 15 10.97 -14.63 6.45
C GLU A 15 10.07 -13.76 7.33
N TYR A 16 9.04 -13.19 6.73
CA TYR A 16 8.02 -12.44 7.46
C TYR A 16 7.27 -13.41 8.38
N GLN A 17 7.29 -13.13 9.68
CA GLN A 17 6.48 -13.85 10.66
C GLN A 17 5.12 -13.17 10.80
N ASP A 18 4.05 -13.90 10.49
CA ASP A 18 2.69 -13.36 10.56
C ASP A 18 2.20 -13.26 12.00
N PHE A 19 2.10 -12.02 12.49
CA PHE A 19 1.55 -11.69 13.81
C PHE A 19 0.15 -11.09 13.73
N LEU A 20 -0.45 -10.96 12.53
CA LEU A 20 -1.76 -10.35 12.33
C LEU A 20 -2.86 -11.07 13.15
N PRO A 21 -2.91 -12.42 13.23
CA PRO A 21 -3.93 -13.11 14.03
C PRO A 21 -3.84 -12.79 15.52
N ILE A 22 -2.62 -12.70 16.06
CA ILE A 22 -2.38 -12.40 17.48
C ILE A 22 -2.77 -10.95 17.80
N MET A 23 -2.47 -10.02 16.89
CA MET A 23 -2.87 -8.62 17.06
C MET A 23 -4.39 -8.44 16.95
N ALA A 24 -5.05 -9.12 16.01
CA ALA A 24 -6.49 -9.10 15.85
C ALA A 24 -7.22 -9.66 17.08
N ASP A 25 -6.72 -10.75 17.66
CA ASP A 25 -7.26 -11.34 18.89
C ASP A 25 -7.13 -10.38 20.09
N LYS A 26 -5.96 -9.73 20.25
CA LYS A 26 -5.70 -8.83 21.38
C LYS A 26 -6.43 -7.49 21.31
N LEU A 27 -6.59 -6.92 20.12
CA LEU A 27 -7.21 -5.60 19.92
C LEU A 27 -8.71 -5.68 19.62
N GLY A 28 -9.20 -6.87 19.25
CA GLY A 28 -10.50 -7.06 18.60
C GLY A 28 -10.41 -6.74 17.11
N VAL A 29 -11.11 -7.54 16.29
CA VAL A 29 -10.99 -7.50 14.82
C VAL A 29 -11.35 -6.13 14.25
N GLU A 30 -12.44 -5.50 14.71
CA GLU A 30 -12.89 -4.20 14.19
C GLU A 30 -11.88 -3.08 14.47
N THR A 31 -11.39 -3.00 15.71
CA THR A 31 -10.36 -2.04 16.13
C THR A 31 -9.08 -2.27 15.34
N PHE A 32 -8.63 -3.52 15.24
CA PHE A 32 -7.42 -3.89 14.50
C PHE A 32 -7.48 -3.47 13.03
N VAL A 33 -8.60 -3.75 12.35
CA VAL A 33 -8.79 -3.36 10.95
C VAL A 33 -8.85 -1.84 10.80
N SER A 34 -9.51 -1.13 11.74
CA SER A 34 -9.57 0.34 11.74
C SER A 34 -8.18 0.97 11.89
N GLU A 35 -7.37 0.47 12.81
CA GLU A 35 -6.00 0.93 13.05
C GLU A 35 -5.09 0.65 11.84
N LEU A 36 -5.18 -0.56 11.25
CA LEU A 36 -4.46 -0.86 10.01
C LEU A 36 -4.83 0.13 8.91
N CYS A 37 -6.13 0.36 8.70
CA CYS A 37 -6.62 1.31 7.71
C CYS A 37 -6.14 2.75 7.99
N GLY A 38 -6.04 3.15 9.26
CA GLY A 38 -5.43 4.40 9.71
C GLY A 38 -3.96 4.48 9.29
N GLY A 39 -3.16 3.46 9.61
CA GLY A 39 -1.76 3.37 9.22
C GLY A 39 -1.56 3.42 7.70
N PHE A 40 -2.36 2.70 6.92
CA PHE A 40 -2.29 2.75 5.45
C PHE A 40 -2.54 4.16 4.90
N ARG A 41 -3.56 4.86 5.43
CA ARG A 41 -3.84 6.25 5.03
C ARG A 41 -2.71 7.20 5.42
N LEU A 42 -2.10 6.99 6.59
CA LEU A 42 -0.99 7.80 7.07
C LEU A 42 0.26 7.64 6.19
N LEU A 43 0.52 6.43 5.69
CA LEU A 43 1.69 6.11 4.87
C LEU A 43 1.48 6.40 3.36
N ALA A 44 0.23 6.57 2.94
CA ALA A 44 -0.09 6.81 1.54
C ALA A 44 0.34 8.21 1.07
N ASP A 45 0.67 8.30 -0.20
CA ASP A 45 0.75 9.55 -0.93
C ASP A 45 -0.67 10.16 -1.01
N PRO A 46 -0.84 11.44 -0.60
CA PRO A 46 -2.17 12.05 -0.52
C PRO A 46 -2.80 12.33 -1.88
N GLU A 47 -2.00 12.48 -2.94
CA GLU A 47 -2.50 12.75 -4.29
C GLU A 47 -2.87 11.44 -5.01
N LYS A 48 -2.04 10.41 -4.85
CA LYS A 48 -2.25 9.11 -5.51
C LYS A 48 -3.18 8.20 -4.71
N GLY A 49 -3.28 8.39 -3.40
CA GLY A 49 -4.01 7.51 -2.50
C GLY A 49 -3.34 6.14 -2.29
N LEU A 50 -2.07 6.00 -2.67
CA LEU A 50 -1.29 4.76 -2.65
C LEU A 50 -0.02 4.91 -1.82
N ILE A 51 0.46 3.84 -1.20
CA ILE A 51 1.79 3.85 -0.57
C ILE A 51 2.84 3.66 -1.66
N THR A 52 3.63 4.69 -1.89
CA THR A 52 4.81 4.66 -2.76
C THR A 52 6.06 4.49 -1.91
N SER A 53 7.19 4.07 -2.48
CA SER A 53 8.46 4.00 -1.73
C SER A 53 8.85 5.37 -1.15
N GLU A 54 8.52 6.45 -1.86
CA GLU A 54 8.75 7.81 -1.39
C GLU A 54 7.84 8.21 -0.22
N SER A 55 6.53 7.95 -0.33
CA SER A 55 5.58 8.28 0.75
C SER A 55 5.84 7.42 1.99
N LEU A 56 6.15 6.14 1.81
CA LEU A 56 6.54 5.23 2.88
C LEU A 56 7.77 5.77 3.63
N ARG A 57 8.85 6.08 2.91
CA ARG A 57 10.09 6.59 3.52
C ARG A 57 9.88 7.91 4.25
N ARG A 58 9.05 8.80 3.71
CA ARG A 58 8.76 10.10 4.31
C ARG A 58 7.91 9.97 5.57
N ASN A 59 6.90 9.10 5.54
CA ASN A 59 5.86 9.04 6.57
C ASN A 59 6.14 7.96 7.63
N SER A 60 7.10 7.05 7.40
CA SER A 60 7.44 5.96 8.33
C SER A 60 7.81 6.44 9.73
N ALA A 61 8.42 7.63 9.83
CA ALA A 61 8.79 8.25 11.10
C ALA A 61 7.56 8.54 11.99
N LEU A 62 6.37 8.75 11.41
CA LEU A 62 5.12 8.94 12.16
C LEU A 62 4.67 7.68 12.90
N LEU A 63 5.19 6.52 12.50
CA LEU A 63 5.00 5.23 13.16
C LEU A 63 6.22 4.80 13.99
N GLY A 64 7.16 5.72 14.23
CA GLY A 64 8.38 5.44 14.99
C GLY A 64 9.48 4.71 14.21
N MET A 65 9.35 4.58 12.89
CA MET A 65 10.38 3.99 12.02
C MET A 65 11.26 5.09 11.43
N GLU A 66 12.25 5.51 12.22
CA GLU A 66 13.25 6.50 11.81
C GLU A 66 14.32 5.89 10.89
N GLY A 67 14.92 6.72 10.03
CA GLY A 67 16.10 6.32 9.26
C GLY A 67 15.86 5.31 8.14
N MET A 68 14.61 5.11 7.71
CA MET A 68 14.30 4.23 6.58
C MET A 68 15.07 4.63 5.32
N SER A 69 15.86 3.72 4.77
CA SER A 69 16.60 3.95 3.52
C SER A 69 15.67 3.90 2.31
N LYS A 70 16.16 4.39 1.17
CA LYS A 70 15.40 4.29 -0.08
C LYS A 70 15.26 2.82 -0.49
N GLU A 71 16.34 2.06 -0.35
CA GLU A 71 16.42 0.65 -0.71
C GLU A 71 15.47 -0.20 0.15
N ASP A 72 15.38 0.09 1.45
CA ASP A 72 14.44 -0.60 2.36
C ASP A 72 12.99 -0.28 1.98
N ALA A 73 12.67 0.99 1.72
CA ALA A 73 11.32 1.38 1.32
C ALA A 73 10.90 0.74 -0.02
N GLU A 74 11.80 0.68 -0.99
CA GLU A 74 11.56 -0.01 -2.27
C GLU A 74 11.39 -1.52 -2.09
N ALA A 75 12.19 -2.15 -1.21
CA ALA A 75 12.05 -3.56 -0.89
C ALA A 75 10.70 -3.86 -0.22
N MET A 76 10.27 -3.04 0.73
CA MET A 76 8.99 -3.19 1.43
C MET A 76 7.80 -3.03 0.49
N VAL A 77 7.82 -2.05 -0.41
CA VAL A 77 6.77 -1.88 -1.41
C VAL A 77 6.73 -3.10 -2.33
N ARG A 78 7.89 -3.56 -2.82
CA ARG A 78 7.97 -4.73 -3.71
C ARG A 78 7.50 -6.02 -3.06
N GLU A 79 7.76 -6.21 -1.77
CA GLU A 79 7.29 -7.40 -1.03
C GLU A 79 5.76 -7.38 -0.84
N GLY A 80 5.18 -6.19 -0.63
CA GLY A 80 3.73 -6.00 -0.47
C GLY A 80 2.93 -5.96 -1.78
N ASP A 81 3.60 -5.70 -2.90
CA ASP A 81 3.04 -5.59 -4.24
C ASP A 81 3.18 -6.93 -4.98
N ARG A 82 2.25 -7.86 -4.73
CA ARG A 82 2.31 -9.24 -5.24
C ARG A 82 1.83 -9.40 -6.68
N ASP A 83 1.11 -8.43 -7.24
CA ASP A 83 0.71 -8.37 -8.65
C ASP A 83 1.65 -7.53 -9.52
N GLY A 84 2.64 -6.87 -8.91
CA GLY A 84 3.72 -6.17 -9.61
C GLY A 84 3.24 -4.92 -10.34
N ASP A 85 2.11 -4.35 -9.91
CA ASP A 85 1.53 -3.12 -10.46
C ASP A 85 2.06 -1.86 -9.75
N GLY A 86 2.87 -2.03 -8.71
CA GLY A 86 3.40 -0.97 -7.86
C GLY A 86 2.47 -0.59 -6.70
N VAL A 87 1.41 -1.36 -6.42
CA VAL A 87 0.31 -0.95 -5.55
C VAL A 87 0.07 -1.94 -4.39
N PRO A 88 0.27 -1.55 -3.12
CA PRO A 88 -0.12 -2.39 -2.00
C PRO A 88 -1.65 -2.50 -1.94
N GLN A 89 -2.13 -3.73 -2.11
CA GLN A 89 -3.49 -4.09 -2.49
C GLN A 89 -4.58 -3.50 -1.56
N ARG A 90 -5.30 -2.48 -2.05
CA ARG A 90 -6.64 -2.11 -1.58
C ARG A 90 -7.68 -2.77 -2.49
N ASN A 91 -8.45 -3.72 -1.94
CA ASN A 91 -9.66 -4.35 -2.48
C ASN A 91 -10.10 -3.87 -3.89
N ARG A 92 -9.63 -4.56 -4.93
CA ARG A 92 -10.17 -4.46 -6.28
C ARG A 92 -11.50 -5.23 -6.31
N ILE A 93 -12.63 -4.55 -6.15
CA ILE A 93 -13.90 -5.12 -6.60
C ILE A 93 -13.81 -5.11 -8.13
N LEU A 94 -13.39 -6.23 -8.69
CA LEU A 94 -13.65 -6.55 -10.09
C LEU A 94 -15.16 -6.63 -10.23
N HIS A 95 -15.78 -5.54 -10.66
CA HIS A 95 -17.03 -5.66 -11.40
C HIS A 95 -16.69 -6.57 -12.59
N SER A 96 -17.46 -7.66 -12.71
CA SER A 96 -17.22 -8.74 -13.68
C SER A 96 -17.36 -8.28 -15.14
N ASP A 97 -17.70 -7.02 -15.32
CA ASP A 97 -18.00 -6.38 -16.59
C ASP A 97 -16.86 -5.39 -16.83
N GLY A 98 -15.93 -5.75 -17.71
CA GLY A 98 -14.72 -4.99 -18.04
C GLY A 98 -14.99 -3.67 -18.78
N GLU A 99 -15.91 -2.86 -18.30
CA GLU A 99 -16.28 -1.55 -18.84
C GLU A 99 -15.75 -0.47 -17.90
N THR A 100 -14.70 0.25 -18.34
CA THR A 100 -14.38 1.55 -17.77
C THR A 100 -15.39 2.55 -18.30
N GLU A 101 -16.46 2.78 -17.56
CA GLU A 101 -17.38 3.88 -17.89
C GLU A 101 -16.61 5.21 -17.81
N PRO A 102 -16.53 5.99 -18.90
CA PRO A 102 -16.03 7.35 -18.83
C PRO A 102 -16.96 8.13 -17.90
N ARG A 103 -16.39 8.87 -16.95
CA ARG A 103 -17.17 9.85 -16.19
C ARG A 103 -17.67 10.88 -17.19
N ASP A 104 -18.97 10.85 -17.47
CA ASP A 104 -19.66 11.93 -18.14
C ASP A 104 -19.47 13.21 -17.31
N ASP A 105 -18.57 14.07 -17.75
CA ASP A 105 -18.27 15.38 -17.16
C ASP A 105 -19.38 16.42 -17.47
N ALA A 106 -20.63 15.96 -17.52
CA ALA A 106 -21.85 16.75 -17.72
C ALA A 106 -22.56 17.02 -16.37
N GLY A 107 -21.80 17.41 -15.35
CA GLY A 107 -22.30 17.82 -14.05
C GLY A 107 -22.33 19.33 -13.82
N CYS A 108 -22.03 20.14 -14.85
CA CYS A 108 -22.02 21.60 -14.73
C CYS A 108 -23.12 22.20 -15.60
N ARG A 109 -24.32 22.39 -15.01
CA ARG A 109 -25.33 23.45 -15.23
C ARG A 109 -26.70 22.93 -14.81
N ASN A 110 -27.22 23.43 -13.70
CA ASN A 110 -28.62 23.89 -13.52
C ASN A 110 -28.90 24.11 -12.03
N LEU A 111 -28.42 25.24 -11.50
CA LEU A 111 -29.06 25.92 -10.38
C LEU A 111 -29.43 27.33 -10.88
N ALA A 112 -30.43 27.38 -11.76
CA ALA A 112 -31.24 28.58 -11.87
C ALA A 112 -32.25 28.54 -10.70
N PRO A 113 -32.38 29.59 -9.88
CA PRO A 113 -33.51 29.71 -8.98
C PRO A 113 -34.70 30.21 -9.80
N GLU A 114 -35.64 29.32 -10.11
CA GLU A 114 -37.01 29.75 -10.39
C GLU A 114 -37.85 29.53 -9.15
N SER A 115 -38.32 30.63 -8.55
CA SER A 115 -39.75 30.84 -8.30
C SER A 115 -39.99 32.12 -7.51
N THR A 116 -40.61 33.06 -8.23
CA THR A 116 -41.70 33.99 -7.85
C THR A 116 -41.61 34.80 -6.57
#